data_AF-A0A8K0L0E3-F1
#
_entry.id   AF-A0A8K0L0E3-F1
#
_cell.length_a   1.000
_cell.length_b   1.000
_cell.length_c   1.000
_cell.angle_alpha   90.00
_cell.angle_beta   90.00
_cell.angle_gamma   90.00
#
_symmetry.space_group_name_H-M   'P 1'
#
loop_
_entity.id
_entity.type
_entity.pdbx_description
1 polymer ?
#
loop_
_entity_poly.entity_id
_entity_poly.type
_entity_poly.pdbx_seq_one_letter_code
_entity_poly.pdbx_strand_id
1 'polypeptide(L)'
;MRSELLVLASLVSSSFQGRPNPSPFFKSQQKPLRSSDAQCEDKYDPFTTDFNEYVEGVLEKWNTPGLAVSVVQGNRTWAKGYGFADVESKTPVTPYTLFQCASTTKSFIASLVALVVQDEVTYKDINWEFPLHNIQPRDFVMTTLYETAEVTFLDALSHRTGVPRHDLSWIINAIDIQHQLSSLHRKYHDLE
;
A
#
# COMPACT_ATOMS: atom_id res chain seq x y z
N MET A 1 4.98 14.30 -25.99
CA MET A 1 5.87 13.15 -25.67
C MET A 1 6.26 13.33 -24.22
N ARG A 2 5.87 12.53 -23.23
CA ARG A 2 5.30 11.18 -23.14
C ARG A 2 4.02 11.25 -22.30
N SER A 3 2.96 10.54 -22.70
CA SER A 3 1.76 10.36 -21.88
C SER A 3 2.00 9.14 -20.98
N GLU A 4 2.27 9.37 -19.70
CA GLU A 4 2.31 8.29 -18.71
C GLU A 4 0.87 8.00 -18.28
N LEU A 5 0.36 6.83 -18.65
CA LEU A 5 -0.94 6.33 -18.22
C LEU A 5 -0.71 5.53 -16.93
N LEU A 6 -0.92 6.15 -15.77
CA LEU A 6 -0.86 5.46 -14.49
C LEU A 6 -2.25 4.89 -14.15
N VAL A 7 -2.50 3.63 -14.51
CA VAL A 7 -3.69 2.90 -14.06
C VAL A 7 -3.38 2.25 -12.71
N LEU A 8 -3.78 2.90 -11.62
CA LEU A 8 -3.74 2.29 -10.28
C LEU A 8 -5.02 1.46 -10.08
N ALA A 9 -4.96 0.18 -10.42
CA ALA A 9 -5.98 -0.80 -10.06
C ALA A 9 -5.57 -1.49 -8.76
N SER A 10 -6.12 -1.06 -7.62
CA SER A 10 -6.02 -1.81 -6.38
C SER A 10 -7.16 -2.83 -6.31
N LEU A 11 -6.88 -4.08 -6.68
CA LEU A 11 -7.77 -5.20 -6.36
C LEU A 11 -7.43 -5.67 -4.95
N VAL A 12 -8.26 -5.33 -3.98
CA VAL A 12 -8.23 -5.96 -2.66
C VAL A 12 -9.53 -6.71 -2.46
N SER A 13 -9.47 -8.02 -2.71
CA SER A 13 -10.45 -8.96 -2.20
C SER A 13 -10.00 -9.37 -0.80
N SER A 14 -10.57 -8.74 0.23
CA SER A 14 -10.51 -9.25 1.59
C SER A 14 -11.88 -9.10 2.22
N SER A 15 -12.63 -10.19 2.22
CA SER A 15 -13.76 -10.40 3.12
C SER A 15 -13.22 -10.52 4.55
N PHE A 16 -13.03 -9.38 5.21
CA PHE A 16 -12.81 -9.32 6.66
C PHE A 16 -13.93 -8.50 7.28
N GLN A 17 -14.77 -9.21 8.04
CA GLN A 17 -15.91 -8.68 8.79
C GLN A 17 -15.54 -7.46 9.63
N GLY A 18 -16.50 -6.53 9.72
CA GLY A 18 -16.41 -5.25 10.41
C GLY A 18 -15.81 -5.34 11.81
N ARG A 19 -14.53 -5.01 11.92
CA ARG A 19 -13.97 -4.52 13.18
C ARG A 19 -14.08 -2.99 13.19
N PRO A 20 -14.68 -2.38 14.22
CA PRO A 20 -14.62 -0.94 14.40
C PRO A 20 -13.16 -0.49 14.47
N ASN A 21 -12.86 0.63 13.81
CA ASN A 21 -11.55 1.26 13.81
C ASN A 21 -11.01 1.39 15.26
N PRO A 22 -9.96 0.64 15.65
CA PRO A 22 -9.54 0.57 17.05
C PRO A 22 -8.57 1.68 17.46
N SER A 23 -8.35 2.70 16.62
CA SER A 23 -7.39 3.76 16.94
C SER A 23 -8.08 5.10 17.30
N PRO A 24 -8.00 5.57 18.56
CA PRO A 24 -8.51 6.89 18.95
C PRO A 24 -7.57 8.05 18.57
N PHE A 25 -6.44 7.80 17.89
CA PHE A 25 -5.32 8.74 17.78
C PHE A 25 -5.23 9.55 16.47
N PHE A 26 -6.14 9.40 15.50
CA PHE A 26 -6.17 10.29 14.33
C PHE A 26 -7.60 10.68 13.97
N LYS A 27 -8.11 11.75 14.60
CA LYS A 27 -9.20 12.57 14.04
C LYS A 27 -8.66 13.64 13.07
N SER A 28 -7.64 13.32 12.27
CA SER A 28 -7.38 14.14 11.09
C SER A 28 -8.48 13.80 10.09
N GLN A 29 -9.49 14.67 9.94
CA GLN A 29 -10.33 14.62 8.76
C GLN A 29 -9.44 14.96 7.56
N GLN A 30 -8.83 13.92 6.99
CA GLN A 30 -8.11 14.03 5.74
C GLN A 30 -9.13 14.44 4.69
N LYS A 31 -9.09 15.71 4.31
CA LYS A 31 -9.94 16.24 3.24
C LYS A 31 -9.39 15.65 1.94
N PRO A 32 -10.21 14.92 1.17
CA PRO A 32 -9.83 14.52 -0.18
C PRO A 32 -9.42 15.76 -0.97
N LEU A 33 -8.47 15.60 -1.90
CA LEU A 33 -8.14 16.65 -2.87
C LEU A 33 -9.45 17.06 -3.56
N ARG A 34 -9.91 18.30 -3.32
CA ARG A 34 -11.16 18.81 -3.87
C ARG A 34 -11.06 18.81 -5.39
N SER A 35 -12.06 18.25 -6.05
CA SER A 35 -12.22 18.23 -7.50
C SER A 35 -12.63 19.58 -8.09
N SER A 36 -12.41 20.71 -7.39
CA SER A 36 -12.91 22.02 -7.85
C SER A 36 -12.25 22.51 -9.13
N ASP A 37 -11.19 21.85 -9.61
CA ASP A 37 -10.49 22.20 -10.85
C ASP A 37 -10.75 21.20 -12.00
N ALA A 38 -11.64 20.22 -11.80
CA ALA A 38 -11.78 19.07 -12.72
C ALA A 38 -13.12 19.03 -13.48
N GLN A 39 -13.71 20.17 -13.81
CA GLN A 39 -14.75 20.22 -14.85
C GLN A 39 -14.23 20.96 -16.08
N CYS A 40 -13.53 20.22 -16.95
CA CYS A 40 -13.42 20.59 -18.35
C CYS A 40 -14.58 19.90 -19.09
N GLU A 41 -15.44 20.70 -19.70
CA GLU A 41 -16.34 20.24 -20.77
C GLU A 41 -15.47 19.64 -21.87
N ASP A 42 -15.48 18.31 -22.07
CA ASP A 42 -14.75 17.71 -23.20
C ASP A 42 -15.24 16.31 -23.60
N LYS A 43 -15.18 16.05 -24.90
CA LYS A 43 -15.73 14.91 -25.68
C LYS A 43 -15.09 13.53 -25.38
N TYR A 44 -14.26 13.43 -24.35
CA TYR A 44 -13.44 12.25 -24.06
C TYR A 44 -13.63 11.82 -22.60
N ASP A 45 -14.53 10.86 -22.41
CA ASP A 45 -14.70 10.12 -21.15
C ASP A 45 -14.00 8.76 -21.31
N PRO A 46 -12.97 8.44 -20.51
CA PRO A 46 -12.32 7.13 -20.57
C PRO A 46 -13.24 5.99 -20.11
N PHE A 47 -14.35 6.27 -19.41
CA PHE A 47 -15.32 5.30 -18.94
C PHE A 47 -16.45 5.06 -19.95
N THR A 48 -16.08 4.71 -21.18
CA THR A 48 -17.03 4.36 -22.26
C THR A 48 -17.93 3.19 -21.87
N THR A 49 -19.02 2.98 -22.63
CA THR A 49 -19.92 1.82 -22.44
C THR A 49 -19.14 0.51 -22.43
N ASP A 50 -18.32 0.26 -23.45
CA ASP A 50 -17.50 -0.95 -23.56
C ASP A 50 -16.55 -1.13 -22.36
N PHE A 51 -15.97 -0.04 -21.84
CA PHE A 51 -15.11 -0.09 -20.66
C PHE A 51 -15.92 -0.46 -19.40
N ASN A 52 -17.12 0.11 -19.26
CA ASN A 52 -18.00 -0.20 -18.12
C ASN A 52 -18.44 -1.67 -18.15
N GLU A 53 -18.85 -2.18 -19.31
CA GLU A 53 -19.23 -3.58 -19.51
C GLU A 53 -18.05 -4.51 -19.21
N TYR A 54 -16.83 -4.14 -19.63
CA TYR A 54 -15.63 -4.90 -19.28
C TYR A 54 -15.39 -4.95 -17.77
N VAL A 55 -15.49 -3.82 -17.07
CA VAL A 55 -15.30 -3.77 -15.61
C VAL A 55 -16.36 -4.59 -14.88
N GLU A 56 -17.63 -4.50 -15.30
CA GLU A 56 -18.71 -5.32 -14.75
C GLU A 56 -18.45 -6.82 -14.96
N GLY A 57 -17.99 -7.22 -16.16
CA GLY A 57 -17.59 -8.60 -16.43
C GLY A 57 -16.39 -9.06 -15.59
N VAL A 58 -15.45 -8.17 -15.25
CA VAL A 58 -14.35 -8.45 -14.33
C VAL A 58 -14.86 -8.64 -12.90
N LEU A 59 -15.76 -7.79 -12.41
CA LEU A 59 -16.37 -7.93 -11.08
C LEU A 59 -17.08 -9.27 -10.94
N GLU A 60 -17.88 -9.65 -11.93
CA GLU A 60 -18.58 -10.93 -11.97
C GLU A 60 -17.61 -12.11 -12.01
N LYS A 61 -16.65 -12.10 -12.95
CA LYS A 61 -15.68 -13.19 -13.13
C LYS A 61 -14.88 -13.49 -11.86
N TRP A 62 -14.52 -12.47 -11.09
CA TRP A 62 -13.68 -12.62 -9.91
C TRP A 62 -14.47 -12.56 -8.59
N ASN A 63 -15.81 -12.53 -8.63
CA ASN A 63 -16.66 -12.34 -7.46
C ASN A 63 -16.19 -11.17 -6.57
N THR A 64 -15.78 -10.08 -7.20
CA THR A 64 -15.29 -8.88 -6.51
C THR A 64 -16.48 -7.97 -6.22
N PRO A 65 -16.79 -7.64 -4.95
CA PRO A 65 -17.98 -6.85 -4.61
C PRO A 65 -18.01 -5.45 -5.24
N GLY A 66 -16.85 -4.80 -5.35
CA GLY A 66 -16.74 -3.47 -5.90
C GLY A 66 -15.31 -3.05 -6.22
N LEU A 67 -15.18 -2.05 -7.08
CA LEU A 67 -13.91 -1.55 -7.61
C LEU A 67 -14.01 -0.04 -7.83
N ALA A 68 -12.95 0.70 -7.53
CA ALA A 68 -12.79 2.08 -7.98
C ALA A 68 -11.65 2.16 -8.99
N VAL A 69 -11.87 2.90 -10.08
CA VAL A 69 -10.88 3.12 -11.14
C VAL A 69 -10.66 4.62 -11.31
N SER A 70 -9.40 5.03 -11.42
CA SER A 70 -9.01 6.38 -11.76
C SER A 70 -8.09 6.38 -12.98
N VAL A 71 -8.28 7.35 -13.87
CA VAL A 71 -7.46 7.58 -15.06
C VAL A 71 -6.91 9.00 -14.96
N VAL A 72 -5.59 9.13 -15.01
CA VAL A 72 -4.88 10.41 -14.98
C VAL A 72 -4.18 10.63 -16.32
N GLN A 73 -4.41 11.77 -16.95
CA GLN A 73 -3.77 12.17 -18.20
C GLN A 73 -3.41 13.66 -18.17
N GLY A 74 -2.13 13.97 -18.02
CA GLY A 74 -1.68 15.35 -17.81
C GLY A 74 -2.33 15.92 -16.56
N ASN A 75 -3.07 17.02 -16.71
CA ASN A 75 -3.78 17.67 -15.60
C ASN A 75 -5.24 17.17 -15.43
N ARG A 76 -5.65 16.14 -16.19
CA ARG A 76 -7.02 15.61 -16.16
C ARG A 76 -7.06 14.33 -15.33
N THR A 77 -8.07 14.24 -14.47
CA THR A 77 -8.32 13.05 -13.63
C THR A 77 -9.79 12.69 -13.72
N TRP A 78 -10.07 11.45 -14.15
CA TRP A 78 -11.41 10.87 -14.12
C TRP A 78 -11.42 9.72 -13.12
N ALA A 79 -12.47 9.60 -12.31
CA ALA A 79 -12.60 8.50 -11.36
C ALA A 79 -14.04 7.99 -11.30
N LYS A 80 -14.20 6.67 -11.22
CA LYS A 80 -15.50 6.01 -11.17
C LYS A 80 -15.47 4.80 -10.23
N GLY A 81 -16.56 4.62 -9.48
CA GLY A 81 -16.81 3.43 -8.66
C GLY A 81 -17.77 2.47 -9.36
N TYR A 82 -17.58 1.18 -9.12
CA TYR A 82 -18.37 0.08 -9.65
C TYR A 82 -18.72 -0.89 -8.51
N GLY A 83 -19.94 -1.44 -8.53
CA GLY A 83 -20.40 -2.39 -7.52
C GLY A 83 -20.62 -1.77 -6.14
N PHE A 84 -20.46 -2.58 -5.09
CA PHE A 84 -20.78 -2.24 -3.70
C PHE A 84 -19.53 -2.23 -2.81
N ALA A 85 -19.38 -1.17 -2.02
CA ALA A 85 -18.43 -1.08 -0.93
C ALA A 85 -18.85 -1.95 0.26
N ASP A 86 -20.16 -2.13 0.44
CA ASP A 86 -20.76 -3.03 1.41
C ASP A 86 -21.95 -3.73 0.75
N VAL A 87 -21.87 -5.06 0.67
CA VAL A 87 -22.86 -5.92 0.00
C VAL A 87 -24.16 -6.00 0.79
N GLU A 88 -24.10 -5.98 2.13
CA GLU A 88 -25.27 -6.14 2.99
C GLU A 88 -26.11 -4.86 2.97
N SER A 89 -25.47 -3.71 3.17
CA SER A 89 -26.15 -2.41 3.11
C SER A 89 -26.36 -1.89 1.68
N LYS A 90 -25.84 -2.61 0.67
CA LYS A 90 -25.82 -2.20 -0.75
C LYS A 90 -25.23 -0.79 -0.94
N THR A 91 -24.22 -0.45 -0.14
CA THR A 91 -23.55 0.84 -0.25
C THR A 91 -22.71 0.84 -1.53
N PRO A 92 -22.94 1.77 -2.48
CA PRO A 92 -22.19 1.78 -3.73
C PRO A 92 -20.72 2.16 -3.49
N VAL A 93 -19.81 1.62 -4.30
CA VAL A 93 -18.45 2.16 -4.39
C VAL A 93 -18.51 3.54 -5.04
N THR A 94 -17.76 4.48 -4.48
CA THR A 94 -17.53 5.81 -5.05
C THR A 94 -16.03 6.04 -5.21
N PRO A 95 -15.61 7.07 -5.97
CA PRO A 95 -14.20 7.51 -5.98
C PRO A 95 -13.62 7.87 -4.60
N TYR A 96 -14.47 8.03 -3.58
CA TYR A 96 -14.07 8.38 -2.22
C TYR A 96 -14.13 7.18 -1.25
N THR A 97 -14.53 6.00 -1.73
CA THR A 97 -14.52 4.79 -0.91
C THR A 97 -13.08 4.44 -0.52
N LEU A 98 -12.86 4.17 0.76
CA LEU A 98 -11.55 3.78 1.27
C LEU A 98 -11.30 2.30 1.03
N PHE A 99 -10.12 1.98 0.51
CA PHE A 99 -9.63 0.63 0.32
C PHE A 99 -8.34 0.43 1.14
N GLN A 100 -8.06 -0.81 1.52
CA GLN A 100 -6.75 -1.14 2.07
C GLN A 100 -5.71 -1.10 0.94
N CYS A 101 -4.61 -0.36 1.12
CA CYS A 101 -3.59 -0.21 0.08
C CYS A 101 -2.78 -1.51 -0.15
N ALA A 102 -2.72 -2.42 0.82
CA ALA A 102 -1.91 -3.63 0.75
C ALA A 102 -0.48 -3.33 0.26
N SER A 103 0.02 -4.04 -0.75
CA SER A 103 1.38 -3.85 -1.28
C SER A 103 1.61 -2.52 -2.00
N THR A 104 0.59 -1.74 -2.36
CA THR A 104 0.82 -0.41 -2.94
C THR A 104 1.43 0.57 -1.94
N THR A 105 1.28 0.30 -0.63
CA THR A 105 1.98 1.01 0.45
C THR A 105 3.51 1.02 0.24
N LYS A 106 4.09 -0.03 -0.37
CA LYS A 106 5.54 -0.13 -0.60
C LYS A 106 6.07 1.01 -1.46
N SER A 107 5.31 1.46 -2.46
CA SER A 107 5.71 2.60 -3.30
C SER A 107 5.80 3.89 -2.50
N PHE A 108 4.90 4.12 -1.55
CA PHE A 108 4.97 5.28 -0.66
C PHE A 108 6.21 5.22 0.24
N ILE A 109 6.52 4.05 0.80
CA ILE A 109 7.73 3.86 1.62
C ILE A 109 8.99 4.05 0.78
N ALA A 110 9.05 3.49 -0.43
CA ALA A 110 10.18 3.68 -1.34
C ALA A 110 10.40 5.16 -1.69
N SER A 111 9.32 5.90 -1.98
CA SER A 111 9.40 7.35 -2.22
C SER A 111 9.89 8.12 -0.99
N LEU A 112 9.45 7.75 0.22
CA LEU A 112 9.94 8.38 1.44
C LEU A 112 11.44 8.14 1.65
N VAL A 113 11.91 6.91 1.42
CA VAL A 113 13.35 6.60 1.48
C VAL A 113 14.11 7.39 0.43
N ALA A 114 13.58 7.53 -0.80
CA ALA A 114 14.20 8.34 -1.83
C ALA A 114 14.36 9.82 -1.42
N LEU A 115 13.36 10.38 -0.73
CA LEU A 115 13.45 11.75 -0.18
C LEU A 115 14.52 11.86 0.89
N VAL A 116 14.68 10.84 1.75
CA VAL A 116 15.74 10.82 2.78
C VAL A 116 17.13 10.72 2.13
N VAL A 117 17.30 9.81 1.16
CA VAL A 117 18.56 9.65 0.42
C VAL A 117 18.93 10.91 -0.38
N GLN A 118 17.93 11.67 -0.83
CA GLN A 118 18.15 12.94 -1.53
C GLN A 118 18.50 14.11 -0.57
N ASP A 119 18.19 14.00 0.72
CA ASP A 119 18.47 15.05 1.71
C ASP A 119 19.93 15.00 2.17
N GLU A 120 20.79 15.65 1.38
CA GLU A 120 22.23 15.79 1.65
C GLU A 120 22.55 16.71 2.84
N VAL A 121 21.56 17.38 3.45
CA VAL A 121 21.78 18.32 4.56
C VAL A 121 21.50 17.64 5.89
N THR A 122 20.30 17.08 6.05
CA THR A 122 19.86 16.45 7.30
C THR A 122 20.37 15.02 7.42
N TYR A 123 20.38 14.28 6.30
CA TYR A 123 20.65 12.84 6.26
C TYR A 123 21.83 12.51 5.33
N LYS A 124 22.88 13.34 5.36
CA LYS A 124 24.05 13.26 4.47
C LYS A 124 24.75 11.89 4.37
N ASP A 125 24.65 11.08 5.42
CA ASP A 125 25.33 9.78 5.51
C ASP A 125 24.42 8.62 5.03
N ILE A 126 23.13 8.90 4.77
CA ILE A 126 22.15 7.92 4.32
C ILE A 126 22.09 7.90 2.79
N ASN A 127 22.48 6.78 2.21
CA ASN A 127 22.39 6.50 0.77
C ASN A 127 21.74 5.12 0.53
N TRP A 128 21.63 4.71 -0.74
CA TRP A 128 20.99 3.44 -1.11
C TRP A 128 21.72 2.22 -0.56
N GLU A 129 23.03 2.32 -0.40
CA GLU A 129 23.94 1.31 0.16
C GLU A 129 24.05 1.39 1.68
N PHE A 130 23.30 2.29 2.34
CA PHE A 130 23.33 2.41 3.80
C PHE A 130 22.77 1.14 4.47
N PRO A 131 23.54 0.49 5.37
CA PRO A 131 23.08 -0.73 6.03
C PRO A 131 21.89 -0.49 6.98
N LEU A 132 20.85 -1.32 6.87
CA LEU A 132 19.62 -1.20 7.67
C LEU A 132 19.85 -1.39 9.16
N HIS A 133 20.82 -2.23 9.54
CA HIS A 133 21.20 -2.42 10.94
C HIS A 133 21.55 -1.10 11.63
N ASN A 134 22.15 -0.14 10.92
CA ASN A 134 22.54 1.13 11.52
C ASN A 134 21.33 2.02 11.89
N ILE A 135 20.14 1.74 11.35
CA ILE A 135 18.89 2.42 11.72
C ILE A 135 18.37 1.90 13.06
N GLN A 136 18.41 0.57 13.25
CA GLN A 136 17.96 -0.07 14.49
C GLN A 136 18.94 -1.16 14.94
N PRO A 137 20.08 -0.78 15.54
CA PRO A 137 21.17 -1.72 15.83
C PRO A 137 20.79 -2.80 16.84
N ARG A 138 19.79 -2.54 17.70
CA ARG A 138 19.39 -3.46 18.78
C ARG A 138 18.42 -4.55 18.34
N ASP A 139 17.55 -4.25 17.38
CA ASP A 139 16.41 -5.13 17.07
C ASP A 139 16.43 -5.66 15.64
N PHE A 140 17.24 -5.09 14.74
CA PHE A 140 17.37 -5.60 13.39
C PHE A 140 18.34 -6.78 13.35
N VAL A 141 17.80 -7.98 13.12
CA VAL A 141 18.55 -9.23 13.03
C VAL A 141 18.06 -10.05 11.83
N MET A 142 18.99 -10.56 11.04
CA MET A 142 18.78 -11.48 9.91
C MET A 142 19.21 -12.91 10.29
N THR A 143 19.09 -13.86 9.37
CA THR A 143 19.49 -15.26 9.60
C THR A 143 20.97 -15.41 9.94
N THR A 144 21.85 -14.60 9.34
CA THR A 144 23.29 -14.58 9.62
C THR A 144 23.76 -13.21 10.11
N LEU A 145 24.92 -13.19 10.80
CA LEU A 145 25.57 -11.95 11.23
C LEU A 145 26.01 -11.09 10.04
N TYR A 146 26.48 -11.72 8.96
CA TYR A 146 26.86 -11.02 7.73
C TYR A 146 25.67 -10.29 7.12
N GLU A 147 24.56 -11.00 6.92
CA GLU A 147 23.32 -10.41 6.41
C GLU A 147 22.78 -9.29 7.31
N THR A 148 22.88 -9.48 8.64
CA THR A 148 22.46 -8.46 9.60
C THR A 148 23.27 -7.17 9.39
N ALA A 149 24.58 -7.29 9.21
CA ALA A 149 25.48 -6.14 9.06
C ALA A 149 25.40 -5.47 7.68
N GLU A 150 25.09 -6.22 6.62
CA GLU A 150 25.33 -5.77 5.24
C GLU A 150 24.06 -5.47 4.42
N VAL A 151 22.87 -5.92 4.84
CA VAL A 151 21.63 -5.64 4.09
C VAL A 151 21.35 -4.13 4.07
N THR A 152 21.20 -3.57 2.88
CA THR A 152 21.01 -2.12 2.64
C THR A 152 19.57 -1.74 2.31
N PHE A 153 19.27 -0.43 2.22
CA PHE A 153 18.00 0.05 1.67
C PHE A 153 17.70 -0.48 0.28
N LEU A 154 18.72 -0.50 -0.60
CA LEU A 154 18.57 -1.03 -1.96
C LEU A 154 18.22 -2.51 -1.94
N ASP A 155 18.79 -3.27 -0.99
CA ASP A 155 18.46 -4.69 -0.81
C ASP A 155 17.00 -4.92 -0.46
N ALA A 156 16.50 -4.18 0.55
CA ALA A 156 15.14 -4.31 1.02
C ALA A 156 14.10 -3.82 -0.01
N LEU A 157 14.33 -2.66 -0.64
CA LEU A 157 13.38 -2.07 -1.58
C LEU A 157 13.35 -2.78 -2.94
N SER A 158 14.42 -3.52 -3.29
CA SER A 158 14.51 -4.28 -4.54
C SER A 158 14.25 -5.78 -4.35
N HIS A 159 13.75 -6.20 -3.19
CA HIS A 159 13.44 -7.61 -2.89
C HIS A 159 14.63 -8.57 -3.06
N ARG A 160 15.86 -8.13 -2.75
CA ARG A 160 17.10 -8.94 -2.90
C ARG A 160 17.74 -9.36 -1.58
N THR A 161 17.01 -9.23 -0.47
CA THR A 161 17.48 -9.67 0.86
C THR A 161 17.56 -11.19 1.03
N GLY A 162 16.94 -11.97 0.12
CA GLY A 162 16.89 -13.44 0.22
C GLY A 162 15.90 -13.97 1.27
N VAL A 163 15.20 -13.10 1.99
CA VAL A 163 14.25 -13.48 3.03
C VAL A 163 12.99 -14.10 2.39
N PRO A 164 12.58 -15.31 2.82
CA PRO A 164 11.38 -15.95 2.27
C PRO A 164 10.11 -15.18 2.65
N ARG A 165 9.01 -15.47 1.95
CA ARG A 165 7.74 -14.84 2.25
C ARG A 165 7.27 -15.21 3.67
N HIS A 166 6.82 -14.20 4.40
CA HIS A 166 6.24 -14.36 5.74
C HIS A 166 4.72 -14.10 5.75
N ASP A 167 4.05 -14.07 4.60
CA ASP A 167 2.62 -13.72 4.52
C ASP A 167 1.76 -14.63 5.40
N LEU A 168 2.17 -15.89 5.56
CA LEU A 168 1.48 -16.88 6.39
C LEU A 168 1.62 -16.65 7.89
N SER A 169 2.62 -15.89 8.37
CA SER A 169 2.76 -15.62 9.81
C SER A 169 1.62 -14.76 10.34
N TRP A 170 1.02 -13.92 9.49
CA TRP A 170 -0.11 -13.04 9.79
C TRP A 170 -1.46 -13.74 9.64
N ILE A 171 -1.55 -14.73 8.75
CA ILE A 171 -2.82 -15.40 8.38
C ILE A 171 -3.05 -16.64 9.25
N ILE A 172 -2.03 -17.46 9.48
CA ILE A 172 -2.17 -18.74 10.19
C ILE A 172 -2.30 -18.53 11.70
N ASN A 173 -1.65 -17.51 12.23
CA ASN A 173 -1.68 -17.18 13.65
C ASN A 173 -2.51 -15.92 13.83
N ALA A 174 -3.85 -16.04 13.89
CA ALA A 174 -4.80 -14.95 14.19
C ALA A 174 -4.63 -14.35 15.62
N ILE A 175 -3.40 -14.29 16.09
CA ILE A 175 -2.91 -13.77 17.34
C ILE A 175 -2.54 -12.31 17.09
N ASP A 176 -2.82 -11.47 18.09
CA ASP A 176 -2.45 -10.07 18.11
C ASP A 176 -0.97 -9.85 17.74
N ILE A 177 -0.71 -8.87 16.87
CA ILE A 177 0.60 -8.51 16.35
C ILE A 177 1.56 -8.20 17.50
N GLN A 178 1.06 -7.55 18.57
CA GLN A 178 1.89 -7.25 19.74
C GLN A 178 2.35 -8.52 20.47
N HIS A 179 1.49 -9.53 20.54
CA HIS A 179 1.82 -10.81 21.16
C HIS A 179 2.85 -11.59 20.31
N GLN A 180 2.71 -11.58 18.98
CA GLN A 180 3.73 -12.18 18.12
C GLN A 180 5.09 -11.49 18.24
N LEU A 181 5.15 -10.16 18.17
CA LEU A 181 6.40 -9.42 18.26
C LEU A 181 7.08 -9.63 19.62
N SER A 182 6.33 -9.60 20.71
CA SER A 182 6.88 -9.86 22.05
C SER A 182 7.33 -11.32 22.27
N SER A 183 6.73 -12.28 21.56
CA SER A 183 7.16 -13.69 21.59
C SER A 183 8.46 -13.92 20.82
N LEU A 184 8.64 -13.21 19.69
CA LEU A 184 9.88 -13.27 18.91
C LEU A 184 11.02 -12.57 19.64
N HIS A 185 10.77 -11.40 20.22
CA HIS A 185 11.79 -10.63 20.96
C HIS A 185 12.35 -11.40 22.17
N ARG A 186 11.50 -12.11 22.93
CA ARG A 186 11.97 -12.98 24.03
C ARG A 186 12.86 -14.12 23.54
N LYS A 187 12.46 -14.78 22.45
CA LYS A 187 13.17 -15.96 21.94
C LYS A 187 14.60 -15.65 21.47
N TYR A 188 14.87 -14.43 21.02
CA TYR A 188 16.21 -14.01 20.59
C TYR A 188 17.11 -13.54 21.74
N HIS A 189 16.54 -13.01 22.83
CA HIS A 189 17.31 -12.62 24.01
C HIS A 189 17.72 -13.80 24.92
N ASP A 190 16.97 -14.90 24.90
CA ASP A 190 17.27 -16.10 25.70
C ASP A 190 18.31 -17.04 25.04
N LEU A 191 18.93 -16.63 23.92
CA LEU A 191 19.94 -17.40 23.17
C LEU A 191 21.39 -16.90 23.38
N GLU A 192 21.59 -15.94 24.28
CA GLU A 192 22.91 -15.56 24.83
C GLU A 192 23.16 -16.24 26.19
#